data_AF-A0A7X2SYB1-F1
#
_entry.id   AF-A0A7X2SYB1-F1
#
_cell.length_a   1.000
_cell.length_b   1.000
_cell.length_c   1.000
_cell.angle_alpha   90.00
_cell.angle_beta   90.00
_cell.angle_gamma   90.00
#
_symmetry.space_group_name_H-M   'P 1'
#
loop_
_entity.id
_entity.type
_entity.pdbx_description
1 polymer ?
#
loop_
_entity_poly.entity_id
_entity_poly.type
_entity_poly.pdbx_seq_one_letter_code
_entity_poly.pdbx_strand_id
1 'polypeptide(L)'
;ETLATSELLSPLADKSRYSGSLIDLNVRSERMGWLPSAPQLNVNPLHIAAQAKAAGQSPLDYTVESLKQGTMRFAAEQPDDPQNFPRNLFVWRSNLLGSSGKGHEYMLKYLLGTENGIQGKDLGQQGRVKPEEVEWLDQGAEGKLDLVVTLDFRMSSTCLYSDVVLPTATWYEKDDMNTSDMHPFIHPLSAAVDPAWDSKSDWEIYKGIAKAFSDLCPGHLGVETDVVTLPVLHDSPAELAQPFEAKDWKKGECDLIPGKTAPHIMVVERDYPATWERFTSLGPLLETLGNGGKGISWNTSKEVDFLKQLNYVKADGPAAGRPNIDTAIDAAEVILALAPETNGQVAV
;
A
#
# COMPACT_ATOMS: atom_id res chain seq x y z
N GLU A 1 -11.59 -14.05 -20.48
CA GLU A 1 -10.70 -13.22 -21.30
C GLU A 1 -10.99 -13.41 -22.78
N THR A 2 -11.18 -12.31 -23.52
CA THR A 2 -11.43 -12.33 -24.98
C THR A 2 -10.18 -12.03 -25.81
N LEU A 3 -9.13 -11.51 -25.18
CA LEU A 3 -7.86 -11.14 -25.82
C LEU A 3 -6.76 -12.08 -25.33
N ALA A 4 -6.16 -12.87 -26.21
CA ALA A 4 -5.03 -13.73 -25.83
C ALA A 4 -3.71 -12.94 -25.82
N THR A 5 -2.77 -13.32 -24.95
CA THR A 5 -1.40 -12.77 -24.92
C THR A 5 -0.74 -12.79 -26.30
N SER A 6 -0.91 -13.89 -27.05
CA SER A 6 -0.36 -14.07 -28.40
C SER A 6 -0.87 -13.07 -29.45
N GLU A 7 -2.00 -12.41 -29.20
CA GLU A 7 -2.60 -11.39 -30.09
C GLU A 7 -1.99 -10.00 -29.88
N LEU A 8 -1.34 -9.78 -28.74
CA LEU A 8 -0.63 -8.54 -28.40
C LEU A 8 0.83 -8.52 -28.90
N LEU A 9 1.34 -9.68 -29.31
CA LEU A 9 2.74 -9.82 -29.72
C LEU A 9 2.96 -9.25 -31.12
N SER A 10 4.14 -8.66 -31.32
CA SER A 10 4.65 -8.34 -32.66
C SER A 10 4.61 -9.58 -33.55
N PRO A 11 4.31 -9.45 -34.87
CA PRO A 11 4.39 -10.56 -35.82
C PRO A 11 5.77 -11.24 -35.88
N LEU A 12 6.83 -10.56 -35.41
CA LEU A 12 8.21 -11.07 -35.36
C LEU A 12 8.58 -11.75 -34.04
N ALA A 13 7.70 -11.71 -33.03
CA ALA A 13 7.97 -12.30 -31.74
C ALA A 13 7.85 -13.83 -31.78
N ASP A 14 8.73 -14.52 -31.05
CA ASP A 14 8.58 -15.94 -30.80
C ASP A 14 7.44 -16.17 -29.81
N LYS A 15 6.27 -16.56 -30.33
CA LYS A 15 5.05 -16.79 -29.54
C LYS A 15 5.22 -17.89 -28.49
N SER A 16 6.16 -18.83 -28.68
CA SER A 16 6.38 -19.92 -27.73
C SER A 16 6.89 -19.44 -26.37
N ARG A 17 7.48 -18.24 -26.32
CA ARG A 17 8.00 -17.63 -25.09
C ARG A 17 6.93 -16.94 -24.24
N TYR A 18 5.73 -16.72 -24.80
CA TYR A 18 4.68 -15.90 -24.21
C TYR A 18 3.36 -16.69 -24.20
N SER A 19 3.25 -17.61 -23.25
CA SER A 19 2.03 -18.37 -22.92
C SER A 19 1.33 -17.81 -21.68
N GLY A 20 0.15 -18.34 -21.37
CA GLY A 20 -0.67 -17.89 -20.26
C GLY A 20 -1.60 -16.72 -20.59
N SER A 21 -2.42 -16.40 -19.59
CA SER A 21 -3.36 -15.28 -19.53
C SER A 21 -2.65 -13.96 -19.20
N LEU A 22 -3.35 -12.83 -19.28
CA LEU A 22 -2.77 -11.54 -18.88
C LEU A 22 -2.41 -11.49 -17.39
N ILE A 23 -3.18 -12.15 -16.52
CA ILE A 23 -2.87 -12.19 -15.08
C ILE A 23 -1.60 -13.00 -14.79
N ASP A 24 -1.28 -14.01 -15.60
CA ASP A 24 -0.04 -14.78 -15.47
C ASP A 24 1.19 -13.90 -15.69
N LEU A 25 1.10 -12.93 -16.61
CA LEU A 25 2.16 -11.93 -16.81
C LEU A 25 2.31 -11.01 -15.59
N ASN A 26 1.22 -10.69 -14.90
CA ASN A 26 1.26 -9.89 -13.68
C ASN A 26 1.94 -10.67 -12.54
N VAL A 27 1.56 -11.93 -12.32
CA VAL A 27 2.17 -12.79 -11.29
C VAL A 27 3.66 -13.00 -11.55
N ARG A 28 4.06 -13.19 -12.81
CA ARG A 28 5.49 -13.22 -13.22
C ARG A 28 6.19 -11.91 -12.88
N SER A 29 5.58 -10.78 -13.21
CA SER A 29 6.13 -9.44 -12.93
C SER A 29 6.30 -9.20 -11.43
N GLU A 30 5.31 -9.59 -10.62
CA GLU A 30 5.34 -9.48 -9.15
C GLU A 30 6.51 -10.27 -8.56
N ARG A 31 6.60 -11.58 -8.86
CA ARG A 31 7.67 -12.43 -8.30
C ARG A 31 9.06 -12.04 -8.78
N MET A 32 9.18 -11.42 -9.96
CA MET A 32 10.44 -10.90 -10.50
C MET A 32 10.83 -9.53 -9.92
N GLY A 33 9.97 -8.94 -9.08
CA GLY A 33 10.20 -7.66 -8.43
C GLY A 33 9.92 -6.45 -9.32
N TRP A 34 9.17 -6.61 -10.41
CA TRP A 34 8.83 -5.51 -11.31
C TRP A 34 7.62 -4.71 -10.84
N LEU A 35 6.66 -5.38 -10.21
CA LEU A 35 5.44 -4.79 -9.67
C LEU A 35 5.28 -5.14 -8.19
N PRO A 36 4.62 -4.29 -7.39
CA PRO A 36 4.27 -4.65 -6.02
C PRO A 36 3.13 -5.68 -5.98
N SER A 37 3.04 -6.40 -4.86
CA SER A 37 1.97 -7.35 -4.55
C SER A 37 1.14 -6.87 -3.35
N ALA A 38 -0.15 -7.15 -3.33
CA ALA A 38 -1.02 -6.87 -2.18
C ALA A 38 -2.30 -7.74 -2.19
N PRO A 39 -2.52 -8.62 -1.19
CA PRO A 39 -1.55 -9.08 -0.19
C PRO A 39 -0.26 -9.63 -0.81
N GLN A 40 0.84 -9.64 -0.05
CA GLN A 40 2.17 -9.93 -0.60
C GLN A 40 2.44 -11.45 -0.68
N LEU A 41 2.32 -12.12 0.46
CA LEU A 41 2.67 -13.52 0.64
C LEU A 41 1.44 -14.27 1.14
N ASN A 42 1.38 -15.58 0.88
CA ASN A 42 0.26 -16.44 1.27
C ASN A 42 0.24 -16.84 2.76
N VAL A 43 1.05 -16.17 3.58
CA VAL A 43 1.16 -16.37 5.02
C VAL A 43 1.16 -15.01 5.70
N ASN A 44 0.76 -14.94 6.98
CA ASN A 44 0.86 -13.71 7.74
C ASN A 44 2.35 -13.30 7.88
N PRO A 45 2.77 -12.16 7.31
CA PRO A 45 4.18 -11.78 7.26
C PRO A 45 4.79 -11.49 8.64
N LEU A 46 3.96 -11.16 9.64
CA LEU A 46 4.39 -10.94 11.03
C LEU A 46 4.92 -12.22 11.70
N HIS A 47 4.55 -13.40 11.21
CA HIS A 47 4.98 -14.67 11.79
C HIS A 47 6.29 -15.19 11.20
N ILE A 48 6.75 -14.64 10.06
CA ILE A 48 7.92 -15.14 9.33
C ILE A 48 9.19 -15.01 10.17
N ALA A 49 9.37 -13.89 10.89
CA ALA A 49 10.56 -13.69 11.71
C ALA A 49 10.69 -14.73 12.84
N ALA A 50 9.57 -15.10 13.47
CA ALA A 50 9.55 -16.14 14.50
C ALA A 50 9.87 -17.52 13.92
N GLN A 51 9.34 -17.84 12.74
CA GLN A 51 9.64 -19.09 12.03
C GLN A 51 11.11 -19.17 11.61
N ALA A 52 11.66 -18.08 11.06
CA ALA A 52 13.07 -17.98 10.68
C ALA A 52 14.00 -18.19 11.90
N LYS A 53 13.67 -17.58 13.03
CA LYS A 53 14.41 -17.76 14.29
C LYS A 53 14.37 -19.22 14.77
N ALA A 54 13.23 -19.90 14.66
CA ALA A 54 13.10 -21.31 15.01
C ALA A 54 13.92 -22.23 14.09
N ALA A 55 14.11 -21.83 12.82
CA ALA A 55 14.96 -22.51 11.85
C ALA A 55 16.46 -22.13 11.98
N GLY A 56 16.83 -21.19 12.86
CA GLY A 56 18.21 -20.72 13.00
C GLY A 56 18.70 -19.85 11.83
N GLN A 57 17.78 -19.17 11.13
CA GLN A 57 18.05 -18.36 9.94
C GLN A 57 17.66 -16.89 10.14
N SER A 58 18.16 -16.01 9.27
CA SER A 58 17.63 -14.64 9.18
C SER A 58 16.25 -14.65 8.51
N PRO A 59 15.37 -13.66 8.78
CA PRO A 59 14.08 -13.56 8.09
C PRO A 59 14.20 -13.51 6.56
N LEU A 60 15.25 -12.85 6.04
CA LEU A 60 15.53 -12.77 4.62
C LEU A 60 15.85 -14.16 4.04
N ASP A 61 16.83 -14.86 4.63
CA ASP A 61 17.28 -16.16 4.12
C ASP A 61 16.15 -17.20 4.17
N TYR A 62 15.41 -17.24 5.28
CA TYR A 62 14.26 -18.12 5.46
C TYR A 62 13.17 -17.85 4.41
N THR A 63 12.89 -16.57 4.13
CA THR A 63 11.88 -16.20 3.11
C THR A 63 12.33 -16.61 1.71
N VAL A 64 13.59 -16.34 1.35
CA VAL A 64 14.16 -16.75 0.05
C VAL A 64 14.14 -18.27 -0.11
N GLU A 65 14.55 -19.01 0.93
CA GLU A 65 14.53 -20.47 0.91
C GLU A 65 13.10 -21.00 0.79
N SER A 66 12.16 -20.46 1.57
CA SER A 66 10.76 -20.88 1.54
C SER A 66 10.09 -20.61 0.20
N LEU A 67 10.39 -19.48 -0.44
CA LEU A 67 9.92 -19.15 -1.80
C LEU A 67 10.51 -20.10 -2.85
N LYS A 68 11.80 -20.44 -2.77
CA LYS A 68 12.44 -21.40 -3.68
C LYS A 68 11.87 -22.81 -3.51
N GLN A 69 11.58 -23.23 -2.28
CA GLN A 69 11.01 -24.54 -1.96
C GLN A 69 9.51 -24.63 -2.21
N GLY A 70 8.82 -23.50 -2.38
CA GLY A 70 7.37 -23.43 -2.56
C GLY A 70 6.56 -23.66 -1.28
N THR A 71 7.20 -23.69 -0.10
CA THR A 71 6.50 -23.73 1.20
C THR A 71 5.87 -22.38 1.56
N MET A 72 6.37 -21.31 0.94
CA MET A 72 5.78 -19.98 0.92
C MET A 72 5.60 -19.54 -0.53
N ARG A 73 4.52 -18.83 -0.82
CA ARG A 73 4.17 -18.39 -2.18
C ARG A 73 3.77 -16.92 -2.17
N PHE A 74 3.84 -16.28 -3.33
CA PHE A 74 3.17 -14.99 -3.54
C PHE A 74 1.65 -15.20 -3.46
N ALA A 75 0.95 -14.33 -2.75
CA ALA A 75 -0.51 -14.44 -2.56
C ALA A 75 -1.27 -14.39 -3.89
N ALA A 76 -0.72 -13.68 -4.89
CA ALA A 76 -1.27 -13.56 -6.23
C ALA A 76 -1.39 -14.90 -6.99
N GLU A 77 -0.67 -15.95 -6.58
CA GLU A 77 -0.83 -17.28 -7.16
C GLU A 77 -2.14 -17.97 -6.72
N GLN A 78 -2.76 -17.51 -5.62
CA GLN A 78 -3.98 -18.09 -5.04
C GLN A 78 -4.94 -17.00 -4.55
N PRO A 79 -5.44 -16.10 -5.42
CA PRO A 79 -6.19 -14.90 -5.03
C PRO A 79 -7.63 -15.17 -4.55
N ASP A 80 -8.10 -16.40 -4.68
CA ASP A 80 -9.39 -16.85 -4.13
C ASP A 80 -9.24 -17.62 -2.80
N ASP A 81 -8.01 -17.86 -2.33
CA ASP A 81 -7.80 -18.34 -0.96
C ASP A 81 -8.19 -17.21 0.03
N PRO A 82 -9.04 -17.49 1.04
CA PRO A 82 -9.42 -16.52 2.06
C PRO A 82 -8.29 -15.84 2.83
N GLN A 83 -7.07 -16.39 2.79
CA GLN A 83 -5.89 -15.78 3.38
C GLN A 83 -5.28 -14.69 2.49
N ASN A 84 -5.63 -14.65 1.21
CA ASN A 84 -4.91 -13.91 0.15
C ASN A 84 -5.70 -12.76 -0.46
N PHE A 85 -6.91 -12.46 0.03
CA PHE A 85 -7.64 -11.27 -0.41
C PHE A 85 -7.77 -10.24 0.72
N PRO A 86 -7.87 -8.93 0.37
CA PRO A 86 -8.06 -7.88 1.36
C PRO A 86 -9.38 -8.06 2.10
N ARG A 87 -9.36 -7.80 3.41
CA ARG A 87 -10.54 -7.93 4.29
C ARG A 87 -11.11 -6.61 4.77
N ASN A 88 -10.28 -5.58 4.94
CA ASN A 88 -10.73 -4.26 5.37
C ASN A 88 -10.32 -3.23 4.33
N LEU A 89 -11.29 -2.46 3.85
CA LEU A 89 -11.08 -1.40 2.87
C LEU A 89 -11.57 -0.06 3.44
N PHE A 90 -10.66 0.91 3.52
CA PHE A 90 -10.99 2.30 3.80
C PHE A 90 -11.06 3.08 2.47
N VAL A 91 -12.16 3.78 2.25
CA VAL A 91 -12.37 4.64 1.08
C VAL A 91 -12.59 6.08 1.55
N TRP A 92 -11.70 6.99 1.23
CA TRP A 92 -11.85 8.41 1.54
C TRP A 92 -11.37 9.24 0.36
N ARG A 93 -11.93 10.44 0.19
CA ARG A 93 -11.61 11.34 -0.94
C ARG A 93 -11.75 10.66 -2.32
N SER A 94 -12.60 9.65 -2.39
CA SER A 94 -12.81 8.81 -3.57
C SER A 94 -14.24 8.32 -3.61
N ASN A 95 -14.79 8.18 -4.81
CA ASN A 95 -16.06 7.51 -5.05
C ASN A 95 -15.81 6.25 -5.89
N LEU A 96 -15.08 5.29 -5.33
CA LEU A 96 -14.63 4.08 -6.04
C LEU A 96 -15.80 3.35 -6.71
N LEU A 97 -16.87 3.08 -5.98
CA LEU A 97 -18.01 2.29 -6.43
C LEU A 97 -19.03 3.10 -7.25
N GLY A 98 -18.77 4.38 -7.52
CA GLY A 98 -19.67 5.22 -8.32
C GLY A 98 -18.97 6.11 -9.35
N SER A 99 -17.66 5.97 -9.54
CA SER A 99 -16.90 6.82 -10.47
C SER A 99 -15.70 6.08 -11.06
N SER A 100 -14.68 5.76 -10.26
CA SER A 100 -13.41 5.25 -10.79
C SER A 100 -13.36 3.73 -10.96
N GLY A 101 -14.28 2.97 -10.36
CA GLY A 101 -14.36 1.51 -10.39
C GLY A 101 -14.80 0.97 -11.75
N LYS A 102 -13.84 0.59 -12.59
CA LYS A 102 -14.12 -0.13 -13.84
C LYS A 102 -14.56 -1.55 -13.50
N GLY A 103 -15.56 -2.04 -14.23
CA GLY A 103 -16.18 -3.32 -13.92
C GLY A 103 -16.99 -3.27 -12.61
N HIS A 104 -17.82 -2.24 -12.45
CA HIS A 104 -18.65 -2.01 -11.26
C HIS A 104 -19.32 -3.29 -10.72
N GLU A 105 -20.01 -4.02 -11.60
CA GLU A 105 -20.71 -5.26 -11.22
C GLU A 105 -19.77 -6.37 -10.69
N TYR A 106 -18.51 -6.40 -11.14
CA TYR A 106 -17.51 -7.32 -10.63
C TYR A 106 -17.07 -6.94 -9.21
N MET A 107 -16.96 -5.65 -8.90
CA MET A 107 -16.67 -5.19 -7.54
C MET A 107 -17.84 -5.54 -6.60
N LEU A 108 -19.09 -5.27 -7.01
CA LEU A 108 -20.28 -5.62 -6.23
C LEU A 108 -20.33 -7.13 -5.92
N LYS A 109 -20.11 -7.97 -6.93
CA LYS A 109 -20.11 -9.42 -6.77
C LYS A 109 -18.95 -9.92 -5.91
N TYR A 110 -17.71 -9.68 -6.33
CA TYR A 110 -16.55 -10.37 -5.77
C TYR A 110 -15.99 -9.69 -4.53
N LEU A 111 -16.09 -8.35 -4.42
CA LEU A 111 -15.61 -7.64 -3.23
C LEU A 111 -16.71 -7.51 -2.18
N LEU A 112 -17.92 -7.10 -2.57
CA LEU A 112 -19.00 -6.83 -1.62
C LEU A 112 -19.94 -8.01 -1.38
N GLY A 113 -20.03 -8.96 -2.31
CA GLY A 113 -20.93 -10.12 -2.16
C GLY A 113 -22.41 -9.77 -2.32
N THR A 114 -22.73 -8.68 -3.01
CA THR A 114 -24.12 -8.24 -3.24
C THR A 114 -24.68 -8.79 -4.54
N GLU A 115 -25.98 -8.57 -4.76
CA GLU A 115 -26.56 -8.68 -6.10
C GLU A 115 -25.78 -7.81 -7.09
N ASN A 116 -25.71 -8.29 -8.34
CA ASN A 116 -24.93 -7.70 -9.41
C ASN A 116 -25.58 -7.99 -10.76
N GLY A 117 -25.21 -7.18 -11.76
CA GLY A 117 -25.72 -7.23 -13.12
C GLY A 117 -24.81 -7.92 -14.13
N ILE A 118 -23.87 -8.79 -13.73
CA ILE A 118 -22.98 -9.49 -14.68
C ILE A 118 -23.82 -10.38 -15.61
N GLN A 119 -23.80 -10.09 -16.92
CA GLN A 119 -24.56 -10.82 -17.94
C GLN A 119 -23.75 -11.96 -18.59
N GLY A 120 -22.43 -11.83 -18.61
CA GLY A 120 -21.53 -12.76 -19.27
C GLY A 120 -21.19 -13.97 -18.41
N LYS A 121 -20.72 -15.04 -19.06
CA LYS A 121 -20.15 -16.23 -18.39
C LYS A 121 -18.65 -16.03 -18.12
N ASP A 122 -18.11 -16.62 -17.06
CA ASP A 122 -16.67 -16.63 -16.81
C ASP A 122 -15.90 -17.61 -17.73
N LEU A 123 -14.58 -17.69 -17.59
CA LEU A 123 -13.72 -18.58 -18.38
C LEU A 123 -14.11 -20.07 -18.23
N GLY A 124 -14.39 -20.51 -17.00
CA GLY A 124 -14.72 -21.90 -16.69
C GLY A 124 -16.03 -22.32 -17.32
N GLN A 125 -17.07 -21.49 -17.20
CA GLN A 125 -18.38 -21.71 -17.81
C GLN A 125 -18.35 -21.67 -19.34
N GLN A 126 -17.38 -20.96 -19.94
CA GLN A 126 -17.18 -20.92 -21.38
C GLN A 126 -16.25 -22.04 -21.88
N GLY A 127 -15.64 -22.84 -21.00
CA GLY A 127 -14.65 -23.84 -21.37
C GLY A 127 -13.39 -23.24 -22.01
N ARG A 128 -13.05 -21.99 -21.66
CA ARG A 128 -11.85 -21.31 -22.19
C ARG A 128 -10.60 -21.71 -21.41
N VAL A 129 -9.45 -21.37 -21.97
CA VAL A 129 -8.12 -21.59 -21.35
C VAL A 129 -8.06 -20.88 -20.00
N LYS A 130 -7.62 -21.63 -18.98
CA LYS A 130 -7.42 -21.16 -17.60
C LYS A 130 -5.99 -20.60 -17.44
N PRO A 131 -5.74 -19.72 -16.45
CA PRO A 131 -4.39 -19.25 -16.15
C PRO A 131 -3.41 -20.38 -15.81
N GLU A 132 -2.12 -20.14 -16.05
CA GLU A 132 -1.02 -21.08 -15.79
C GLU A 132 -0.34 -20.83 -14.42
N GLU A 133 -0.34 -19.59 -13.94
CA GLU A 133 0.35 -19.15 -12.72
C GLU A 133 -0.61 -18.88 -11.55
N VAL A 134 -1.91 -18.78 -11.85
CA VAL A 134 -2.98 -18.53 -10.88
C VAL A 134 -3.85 -19.76 -10.76
N GLU A 135 -4.13 -20.17 -9.53
CA GLU A 135 -5.07 -21.26 -9.28
C GLU A 135 -6.50 -20.89 -9.68
N TRP A 136 -7.14 -21.79 -10.43
CA TRP A 136 -8.50 -21.60 -10.91
C TRP A 136 -9.49 -22.37 -10.05
N LEU A 137 -10.51 -21.68 -9.55
CA LEU A 137 -11.70 -22.27 -8.95
C LEU A 137 -12.91 -22.00 -9.85
N ASP A 138 -13.70 -23.04 -10.15
CA ASP A 138 -14.91 -22.88 -10.97
C ASP A 138 -15.98 -22.01 -10.27
N GLN A 139 -15.92 -21.94 -8.93
CA GLN A 139 -16.66 -20.99 -8.10
C GLN A 139 -15.65 -20.16 -7.32
N GLY A 140 -15.33 -18.97 -7.84
CA GLY A 140 -14.44 -18.02 -7.17
C GLY A 140 -15.05 -17.45 -5.88
N ALA A 141 -14.22 -16.90 -5.01
CA ALA A 141 -14.67 -16.32 -3.76
C ALA A 141 -15.44 -15.00 -4.01
N GLU A 142 -16.60 -14.85 -3.36
CA GLU A 142 -17.46 -13.65 -3.41
C GLU A 142 -17.52 -13.00 -2.02
N GLY A 143 -17.81 -11.69 -1.96
CA GLY A 143 -17.86 -10.97 -0.68
C GLY A 143 -16.54 -10.99 0.08
N LYS A 144 -15.42 -10.71 -0.61
CA LYS A 144 -14.07 -10.77 -0.04
C LYS A 144 -13.83 -9.77 1.09
N LEU A 145 -14.49 -8.61 1.07
CA LEU A 145 -14.34 -7.58 2.08
C LEU A 145 -15.22 -7.87 3.29
N ASP A 146 -14.60 -7.98 4.46
CA ASP A 146 -15.31 -8.12 5.75
C ASP A 146 -15.79 -6.75 6.28
N LEU A 147 -15.15 -5.65 5.86
CA LEU A 147 -15.49 -4.29 6.28
C LEU A 147 -15.12 -3.25 5.20
N VAL A 148 -16.11 -2.45 4.81
CA VAL A 148 -15.96 -1.26 3.96
C VAL A 148 -16.32 -0.02 4.77
N VAL A 149 -15.31 0.82 5.01
CA VAL A 149 -15.48 2.11 5.72
C VAL A 149 -15.27 3.25 4.74
N THR A 150 -16.28 4.11 4.58
CA THR A 150 -16.19 5.29 3.72
C THR A 150 -16.25 6.59 4.50
N LEU A 151 -15.33 7.52 4.21
CA LEU A 151 -15.34 8.90 4.73
C LEU A 151 -15.79 9.83 3.61
N ASP A 152 -16.93 10.50 3.80
CA ASP A 152 -17.49 11.43 2.81
C ASP A 152 -18.37 12.48 3.50
N PHE A 153 -18.44 13.68 2.91
CA PHE A 153 -19.28 14.78 3.40
C PHE A 153 -20.67 14.76 2.73
N ARG A 154 -20.86 13.86 1.74
CA ARG A 154 -22.13 13.58 1.09
C ARG A 154 -22.35 12.07 1.00
N MET A 155 -23.60 11.64 0.98
CA MET A 155 -23.95 10.24 0.75
C MET A 155 -23.69 9.84 -0.72
N SER A 156 -22.44 9.51 -1.06
CA SER A 156 -22.05 9.05 -2.38
C SER A 156 -22.48 7.61 -2.66
N SER A 157 -22.39 7.15 -3.91
CA SER A 157 -22.67 5.75 -4.26
C SER A 157 -21.81 4.79 -3.45
N THR A 158 -20.54 5.14 -3.20
CA THR A 158 -19.66 4.31 -2.37
C THR A 158 -20.15 4.24 -0.92
N CYS A 159 -20.60 5.36 -0.34
CA CYS A 159 -21.22 5.35 0.99
C CYS A 159 -22.45 4.43 1.06
N LEU A 160 -23.30 4.46 0.02
CA LEU A 160 -24.53 3.65 -0.02
C LEU A 160 -24.26 2.14 0.00
N TYR A 161 -23.09 1.71 -0.46
CA TYR A 161 -22.64 0.32 -0.46
C TYR A 161 -21.66 0.00 0.69
N SER A 162 -21.38 0.95 1.59
CA SER A 162 -20.43 0.76 2.70
C SER A 162 -21.13 0.27 3.96
N ASP A 163 -20.40 -0.48 4.80
CA ASP A 163 -20.88 -0.91 6.10
C ASP A 163 -20.89 0.24 7.12
N VAL A 164 -19.86 1.10 7.04
CA VAL A 164 -19.69 2.26 7.93
C VAL A 164 -19.45 3.50 7.09
N VAL A 165 -20.20 4.56 7.39
CA VAL A 165 -20.00 5.89 6.80
C VAL A 165 -19.61 6.86 7.90
N LEU A 166 -18.46 7.51 7.75
CA LEU A 166 -17.94 8.50 8.67
C LEU A 166 -18.08 9.91 8.06
N PRO A 167 -18.75 10.85 8.74
CA PRO A 167 -18.94 12.20 8.20
C PRO A 167 -17.61 12.97 8.21
N THR A 168 -17.05 13.22 7.03
CA THR A 168 -15.85 14.08 6.92
C THR A 168 -16.23 15.54 6.74
N ALA A 169 -15.37 16.45 7.20
CA ALA A 169 -15.53 17.89 7.02
C ALA A 169 -15.43 18.28 5.54
N THR A 170 -16.21 19.27 5.12
CA THR A 170 -16.08 19.84 3.77
C THR A 170 -14.76 20.60 3.62
N TRP A 171 -14.45 21.04 2.41
CA TRP A 171 -13.23 21.81 2.14
C TRP A 171 -13.19 23.18 2.83
N TYR A 172 -14.33 23.71 3.28
CA TYR A 172 -14.44 25.00 3.97
C TYR A 172 -14.45 24.88 5.49
N GLU A 173 -14.23 23.68 6.03
CA GLU A 173 -14.33 23.37 7.45
C GLU A 173 -13.05 22.69 7.98
N LYS A 174 -11.96 22.71 7.19
CA LYS A 174 -10.68 22.10 7.58
C LYS A 174 -9.49 22.81 6.96
N ASP A 175 -8.36 22.69 7.65
CA ASP A 175 -7.07 23.15 7.15
C ASP A 175 -6.37 22.03 6.37
N ASP A 176 -5.83 22.37 5.21
CA ASP A 176 -5.06 21.48 4.32
C ASP A 176 -4.26 22.34 3.32
N MET A 177 -3.49 21.73 2.42
CA MET A 177 -2.79 22.42 1.33
C MET A 177 -3.17 21.89 -0.04
N ASN A 178 -3.07 22.74 -1.06
CA ASN A 178 -3.32 22.39 -2.45
C ASN A 178 -2.28 22.97 -3.40
N THR A 179 -1.91 22.17 -4.39
CA THR A 179 -1.06 22.53 -5.53
C THR A 179 -1.61 21.86 -6.79
N SER A 180 -1.19 22.34 -7.96
CA SER A 180 -1.55 21.76 -9.26
C SER A 180 -0.47 22.00 -10.29
N ASP A 181 -0.35 21.11 -11.28
CA ASP A 181 0.48 21.27 -12.47
C ASP A 181 0.21 22.59 -13.23
N MET A 182 -1.00 23.15 -13.09
CA MET A 182 -1.47 24.28 -13.89
C MET A 182 -0.83 25.62 -13.51
N HIS A 183 -0.27 25.76 -12.30
CA HIS A 183 0.31 27.02 -11.81
C HIS A 183 1.31 26.78 -10.67
N PRO A 184 2.26 27.71 -10.41
CA PRO A 184 3.32 27.51 -9.42
C PRO A 184 2.95 27.91 -7.99
N PHE A 185 1.66 28.12 -7.69
CA PHE A 185 1.22 28.54 -6.36
C PHE A 185 0.86 27.34 -5.48
N ILE A 186 1.32 27.38 -4.24
CA ILE A 186 0.78 26.60 -3.12
C ILE A 186 -0.18 27.49 -2.33
N HIS A 187 -1.36 26.98 -2.01
CA HIS A 187 -2.36 27.71 -1.22
C HIS A 187 -3.13 26.77 -0.29
N PRO A 188 -3.66 27.28 0.84
CA PRO A 188 -4.34 26.45 1.80
C PRO A 188 -5.80 26.17 1.42
N LEU A 189 -6.37 25.14 2.04
CA LEU A 189 -7.76 25.11 2.50
C LEU A 189 -7.76 25.64 3.93
N SER A 190 -8.82 26.33 4.35
CA SER A 190 -8.94 26.85 5.71
C SER A 190 -10.35 26.66 6.23
N ALA A 191 -10.45 26.35 7.52
CA ALA A 191 -11.74 26.26 8.20
C ALA A 191 -12.36 27.66 8.33
N ALA A 192 -13.38 27.95 7.52
CA ALA A 192 -14.18 29.17 7.63
C ALA A 192 -15.06 29.15 8.89
N VAL A 193 -15.49 27.94 9.27
CA VAL A 193 -16.21 27.60 10.50
C VAL A 193 -15.78 26.20 10.94
N ASP A 194 -16.05 25.85 12.19
CA ASP A 194 -15.88 24.48 12.66
C ASP A 194 -16.75 23.50 11.84
N PRO A 195 -16.31 22.24 11.63
CA PRO A 195 -17.10 21.23 10.94
C PRO A 195 -18.51 21.11 11.50
N ALA A 196 -19.52 21.21 10.63
CA ALA A 196 -20.92 21.12 11.05
C ALA A 196 -21.29 19.73 11.61
N TRP A 197 -22.21 19.72 12.57
CA TRP A 197 -22.67 18.51 13.28
C TRP A 197 -21.50 17.72 13.90
N ASP A 198 -21.46 16.40 13.70
CA ASP A 198 -20.40 15.52 14.21
C ASP A 198 -19.32 15.23 13.15
N SER A 199 -19.25 16.05 12.09
CA SER A 199 -18.21 15.87 11.07
C SER A 199 -16.83 16.22 11.62
N LYS A 200 -15.80 15.60 11.06
CA LYS A 200 -14.39 15.81 11.43
C LYS A 200 -13.53 15.83 10.19
N SER A 201 -12.39 16.52 10.21
CA SER A 201 -11.44 16.42 9.09
C SER A 201 -10.93 14.98 8.95
N ASP A 202 -10.52 14.60 7.73
CA ASP A 202 -9.93 13.27 7.48
C ASP A 202 -8.75 12.98 8.42
N TRP A 203 -7.96 14.03 8.72
CA TRP A 203 -6.86 13.99 9.68
C TRP A 203 -7.33 13.58 11.09
N GLU A 204 -8.33 14.25 11.64
CA GLU A 204 -8.87 13.94 12.97
C GLU A 204 -9.55 12.57 13.02
N ILE A 205 -10.20 12.14 11.93
CA ILE A 205 -10.81 10.81 11.84
C ILE A 205 -9.72 9.73 11.92
N TYR A 206 -8.67 9.81 11.09
CA TYR A 206 -7.59 8.82 11.13
C TYR A 206 -6.76 8.88 12.41
N LYS A 207 -6.52 10.08 12.97
CA LYS A 207 -5.90 10.22 14.29
C LYS A 207 -6.73 9.52 15.37
N GLY A 208 -8.05 9.68 15.34
CA GLY A 208 -8.98 8.99 16.24
C GLY A 208 -8.96 7.46 16.06
N ILE A 209 -8.94 6.97 14.82
CA ILE A 209 -8.81 5.53 14.53
C ILE A 209 -7.47 5.00 15.03
N ALA A 210 -6.37 5.71 14.80
CA ALA A 210 -5.05 5.32 15.28
C ALA A 210 -5.00 5.24 16.82
N LYS A 211 -5.68 6.17 17.51
CA LYS A 211 -5.82 6.14 18.97
C LYS A 211 -6.59 4.91 19.43
N ALA A 212 -7.77 4.69 18.87
CA ALA A 212 -8.60 3.54 19.22
C ALA A 212 -7.90 2.21 18.92
N PHE A 213 -7.20 2.11 17.79
CA PHE A 213 -6.38 0.96 17.45
C PHE A 213 -5.28 0.71 18.48
N SER A 214 -4.54 1.76 18.88
CA SER A 214 -3.46 1.66 19.86
C SER A 214 -3.95 1.24 21.24
N ASP A 215 -5.18 1.61 21.60
CA ASP A 215 -5.81 1.24 22.87
C ASP A 215 -6.34 -0.21 22.85
N LEU A 216 -6.74 -0.71 21.69
CA LEU A 216 -7.36 -2.04 21.53
C LEU A 216 -6.37 -3.14 21.14
N CYS A 217 -5.23 -2.80 20.52
CA CYS A 217 -4.26 -3.79 20.06
C CYS A 217 -3.44 -4.50 21.17
N PRO A 218 -3.21 -3.93 22.39
CA PRO A 218 -2.43 -4.61 23.42
C PRO A 218 -3.05 -5.96 23.81
N GLY A 219 -2.20 -6.99 23.91
CA GLY A 219 -2.62 -8.38 24.11
C GLY A 219 -2.91 -9.15 22.81
N HIS A 220 -2.98 -8.45 21.67
CA HIS A 220 -3.12 -9.04 20.34
C HIS A 220 -1.91 -8.77 19.44
N LEU A 221 -1.41 -7.52 19.44
CA LEU A 221 -0.24 -7.08 18.69
C LEU A 221 0.67 -6.23 19.59
N GLY A 222 1.97 -6.54 19.58
CA GLY A 222 2.99 -5.83 20.36
C GLY A 222 4.00 -5.11 19.46
N VAL A 223 5.28 -5.30 19.78
CA VAL A 223 6.38 -4.93 18.90
C VAL A 223 6.68 -6.12 18.00
N GLU A 224 6.24 -6.03 16.76
CA GLU A 224 6.29 -7.12 15.79
C GLU A 224 7.38 -6.89 14.74
N THR A 225 7.93 -7.98 14.21
CA THR A 225 8.88 -7.96 13.11
C THR A 225 8.17 -8.39 11.83
N ASP A 226 7.90 -7.44 10.95
CA ASP A 226 7.21 -7.66 9.69
C ASP A 226 8.20 -7.90 8.54
N VAL A 227 7.84 -8.79 7.62
CA VAL A 227 8.60 -9.07 6.40
C VAL A 227 7.83 -8.51 5.21
N VAL A 228 8.41 -7.49 4.57
CA VAL A 228 7.75 -6.70 3.52
C VAL A 228 8.47 -6.90 2.19
N THR A 229 7.73 -7.28 1.15
CA THR A 229 8.26 -7.27 -0.21
C THR A 229 8.22 -5.86 -0.79
N LEU A 230 9.31 -5.39 -1.39
CA LEU A 230 9.39 -4.10 -2.06
C LEU A 230 9.89 -4.33 -3.49
N PRO A 231 9.14 -3.99 -4.55
CA PRO A 231 9.64 -4.14 -5.92
C PRO A 231 10.93 -3.33 -6.13
N VAL A 232 11.67 -3.68 -7.18
CA VAL A 232 12.77 -2.88 -7.67
C VAL A 232 12.24 -1.49 -8.02
N LEU A 233 12.82 -0.47 -7.41
CA LEU A 233 12.39 0.92 -7.59
C LEU A 233 13.18 1.58 -8.72
N HIS A 234 12.47 2.32 -9.57
CA HIS A 234 13.09 3.38 -10.38
C HIS A 234 13.71 4.45 -9.47
N ASP A 235 14.68 5.21 -9.98
CA ASP A 235 15.41 6.24 -9.25
C ASP A 235 16.16 5.67 -8.03
N SER A 236 16.58 4.40 -8.14
CA SER A 236 17.40 3.71 -7.16
C SER A 236 18.50 2.92 -7.87
N PRO A 237 19.64 2.62 -7.23
CA PRO A 237 20.68 1.79 -7.84
C PRO A 237 20.18 0.41 -8.32
N ALA A 238 19.10 -0.09 -7.70
CA ALA A 238 18.50 -1.39 -8.05
C ALA A 238 17.77 -1.38 -9.40
N GLU A 239 17.46 -0.21 -9.98
CA GLU A 239 16.79 -0.12 -11.29
C GLU A 239 17.59 -0.81 -12.41
N LEU A 240 18.90 -0.94 -12.23
CA LEU A 240 19.82 -1.69 -13.10
C LEU A 240 19.76 -3.22 -12.84
N ALA A 241 18.54 -3.75 -12.74
CA ALA A 241 18.25 -5.12 -12.32
C ALA A 241 18.67 -6.19 -13.36
N GLN A 242 17.98 -6.24 -14.51
CA GLN A 242 18.18 -7.23 -15.58
C GLN A 242 18.50 -6.53 -16.91
N PRO A 243 19.79 -6.37 -17.27
CA PRO A 243 20.20 -5.42 -18.32
C PRO A 243 19.97 -5.87 -19.77
N PHE A 244 19.74 -7.15 -20.02
CA PHE A 244 19.66 -7.68 -21.39
C PHE A 244 18.36 -8.43 -21.67
N GLU A 245 18.01 -9.39 -20.81
CA GLU A 245 16.86 -10.26 -20.98
C GLU A 245 16.17 -10.50 -19.63
N ALA A 246 14.87 -10.74 -19.67
CA ALA A 246 14.09 -11.15 -18.52
C ALA A 246 14.35 -12.63 -18.21
N LYS A 247 14.68 -12.95 -16.95
CA LYS A 247 14.90 -14.30 -16.42
C LYS A 247 14.04 -14.54 -15.20
N ASP A 248 13.23 -15.58 -15.25
CA ASP A 248 12.30 -15.98 -14.19
C ASP A 248 12.94 -17.03 -13.26
N TRP A 249 13.20 -16.65 -12.02
CA TRP A 249 13.81 -17.53 -11.03
C TRP A 249 12.94 -18.77 -10.73
N LYS A 250 11.62 -18.65 -10.84
CA LYS A 250 10.69 -19.77 -10.57
C LYS A 250 10.77 -20.85 -11.66
N LYS A 251 11.25 -20.48 -12.85
CA LYS A 251 11.54 -21.39 -13.97
C LYS A 251 12.97 -21.93 -13.96
N GLY A 252 13.79 -21.56 -12.98
CA GLY A 252 15.21 -21.96 -12.89
C GLY A 252 16.11 -21.25 -13.91
N GLU A 253 15.66 -20.14 -14.51
CA GLU A 253 16.44 -19.38 -15.49
C GLU A 253 17.54 -18.51 -14.83
N CYS A 254 17.37 -18.21 -13.54
CA CYS A 254 18.31 -17.49 -12.70
C CYS A 254 18.09 -17.84 -11.21
N ASP A 255 19.00 -17.41 -10.34
CA ASP A 255 18.78 -17.44 -8.89
C ASP A 255 17.74 -16.40 -8.46
N LEU A 256 16.97 -16.71 -7.41
CA LEU A 256 16.17 -15.71 -6.69
C LEU A 256 17.12 -14.81 -5.88
N ILE A 257 17.30 -13.58 -6.34
CA ILE A 257 18.13 -12.54 -5.73
C ILE A 257 17.24 -11.33 -5.41
N PRO A 258 16.86 -11.12 -4.13
CA PRO A 258 16.04 -9.99 -3.73
C PRO A 258 16.64 -8.65 -4.15
N GLY A 259 15.83 -7.79 -4.79
CA GLY A 259 16.25 -6.49 -5.31
C GLY A 259 16.93 -6.54 -6.69
N LYS A 260 16.90 -7.69 -7.38
CA LYS A 260 17.49 -7.83 -8.72
C LYS A 260 16.70 -8.74 -9.64
N THR A 261 16.44 -9.97 -9.24
CA THR A 261 15.63 -10.95 -10.00
C THR A 261 14.32 -11.28 -9.28
N ALA A 262 14.10 -10.69 -8.10
CA ALA A 262 12.94 -10.80 -7.23
C ALA A 262 12.76 -9.47 -6.48
N PRO A 263 11.62 -9.18 -5.84
CA PRO A 263 11.49 -7.98 -5.00
C PRO A 263 12.50 -8.01 -3.84
N HIS A 264 12.88 -6.84 -3.35
CA HIS A 264 13.56 -6.73 -2.06
C HIS A 264 12.70 -7.38 -0.96
N ILE A 265 13.36 -8.02 0.00
CA ILE A 265 12.72 -8.57 1.20
C ILE A 265 13.25 -7.77 2.39
N MET A 266 12.38 -6.90 2.92
CA MET A 266 12.71 -5.93 3.95
C MET A 266 12.18 -6.41 5.30
N VAL A 267 12.94 -6.16 6.36
CA VAL A 267 12.47 -6.37 7.74
C VAL A 267 12.07 -5.02 8.31
N VAL A 268 10.82 -4.92 8.79
CA VAL A 268 10.25 -3.69 9.34
C VAL A 268 9.75 -3.96 10.76
N GLU A 269 10.29 -3.23 11.74
CA GLU A 269 9.80 -3.29 13.11
C GLU A 269 8.57 -2.38 13.28
N ARG A 270 7.48 -2.95 13.79
CA ARG A 270 6.21 -2.26 14.03
C ARG A 270 5.87 -2.31 15.51
N ASP A 271 5.84 -1.15 16.16
CA ASP A 271 5.34 -1.01 17.52
C ASP A 271 3.86 -0.63 17.46
N TYR A 272 2.99 -1.64 17.45
CA TYR A 272 1.54 -1.44 17.29
C TYR A 272 0.91 -0.64 18.44
N PRO A 273 1.26 -0.88 19.73
CA PRO A 273 0.80 -0.03 20.83
C PRO A 273 1.21 1.44 20.69
N ALA A 274 2.33 1.74 20.02
CA ALA A 274 2.77 3.11 19.78
C ALA A 274 2.21 3.74 18.48
N THR A 275 1.25 3.12 17.80
CA THR A 275 0.75 3.59 16.49
C THR A 275 0.27 5.04 16.55
N TRP A 276 -0.52 5.42 17.54
CA TRP A 276 -1.02 6.78 17.71
C TRP A 276 0.09 7.79 18.03
N GLU A 277 1.01 7.42 18.92
CA GLU A 277 2.15 8.27 19.28
C GLU A 277 3.06 8.53 18.08
N ARG A 278 3.26 7.51 17.23
CA ARG A 278 4.01 7.62 15.99
C ARG A 278 3.25 8.41 14.92
N PHE A 279 1.93 8.25 14.82
CA PHE A 279 1.09 9.04 13.90
C PHE A 279 1.14 10.53 14.23
N THR A 280 1.17 10.87 15.52
CA THR A 280 1.12 12.25 16.03
C THR A 280 2.49 12.88 16.28
N SER A 281 3.54 12.36 15.64
CA SER A 281 4.91 12.89 15.78
C SER A 281 5.77 12.66 14.54
N LEU A 282 6.77 13.51 14.35
CA LEU A 282 7.76 13.34 13.29
C LEU A 282 8.81 12.29 13.71
N GLY A 283 8.85 11.16 13.01
CA GLY A 283 9.75 10.04 13.32
C GLY A 283 11.25 10.39 13.28
N PRO A 284 12.12 9.57 13.90
CA PRO A 284 13.55 9.83 14.02
C PRO A 284 14.37 9.61 12.75
N LEU A 285 13.80 8.90 11.76
CA LEU A 285 14.56 8.48 10.57
C LEU A 285 15.06 9.65 9.71
N LEU A 286 14.41 10.81 9.77
CA LEU A 286 14.85 12.00 9.02
C LEU A 286 16.20 12.55 9.53
N GLU A 287 16.53 12.37 10.80
CA GLU A 287 17.85 12.76 11.36
C GLU A 287 18.89 11.66 11.14
N THR A 288 18.49 10.38 11.19
CA THR A 288 19.45 9.26 11.08
C THR A 288 19.76 8.85 9.65
N LEU A 289 18.77 8.90 8.76
CA LEU A 289 18.89 8.49 7.34
C LEU A 289 18.86 9.69 6.39
N GLY A 290 18.39 10.85 6.84
CA GLY A 290 18.17 12.02 5.98
C GLY A 290 16.81 11.98 5.28
N ASN A 291 16.65 12.85 4.29
CA ASN A 291 15.48 12.92 3.41
C ASN A 291 15.93 12.80 1.95
N GLY A 292 15.02 12.48 1.03
CA GLY A 292 15.35 12.36 -0.37
C GLY A 292 14.23 11.81 -1.24
N GLY A 293 14.52 11.76 -2.53
CA GLY A 293 13.63 11.28 -3.58
C GLY A 293 14.30 11.44 -4.93
N LYS A 294 13.81 10.75 -5.96
CA LYS A 294 14.30 10.87 -7.33
C LYS A 294 15.83 10.69 -7.46
N GLY A 295 16.36 9.67 -6.78
CA GLY A 295 17.77 9.27 -6.86
C GLY A 295 18.77 10.10 -6.05
N ILE A 296 18.32 11.12 -5.32
CA ILE A 296 19.18 11.97 -4.48
C ILE A 296 18.71 12.00 -3.02
N SER A 297 19.64 12.30 -2.12
CA SER A 297 19.38 12.41 -0.68
C SER A 297 20.19 13.55 -0.08
N TRP A 298 19.69 14.10 1.04
CA TRP A 298 20.30 15.20 1.77
C TRP A 298 20.04 15.09 3.27
N ASN A 299 20.83 15.79 4.06
CA ASN A 299 20.59 15.93 5.50
C ASN A 299 19.48 16.94 5.73
N THR A 300 18.55 16.64 6.65
CA THR A 300 17.44 17.54 6.98
C THR A 300 17.32 17.84 8.49
N SER A 301 18.42 17.68 9.23
CA SER A 301 18.39 17.80 10.71
C SER A 301 18.01 19.21 11.14
N LYS A 302 18.40 20.24 10.37
CA LYS A 302 18.05 21.64 10.65
C LYS A 302 16.56 21.90 10.53
N GLU A 303 15.90 21.29 9.54
CA GLU A 303 14.46 21.42 9.36
C GLU A 303 13.72 20.66 10.46
N VAL A 304 14.23 19.50 10.89
CA VAL A 304 13.68 18.79 12.06
C VAL A 304 13.80 19.64 13.33
N ASP A 305 14.94 20.31 13.56
CA ASP A 305 15.11 21.23 14.69
C ASP A 305 14.21 22.46 14.62
N PHE A 306 13.96 22.98 13.42
CA PHE A 306 12.98 24.04 13.20
C PHE A 306 11.56 23.56 13.54
N LEU A 307 11.18 22.36 13.12
CA LEU A 307 9.87 21.76 13.42
C LEU A 307 9.66 21.51 14.92
N LYS A 308 10.73 21.19 15.67
CA LYS A 308 10.66 21.11 17.15
C LYS A 308 10.25 22.46 17.78
N GLN A 309 10.66 23.58 17.18
CA GLN A 309 10.30 24.92 17.66
C GLN A 309 8.90 25.33 17.20
N LEU A 310 8.53 25.00 15.97
CA LEU A 310 7.26 25.39 15.36
C LEU A 310 6.08 24.58 15.92
N ASN A 311 6.18 23.25 15.89
CA ASN A 311 5.09 22.35 16.30
C ASN A 311 5.18 21.95 17.79
N TYR A 312 6.16 22.50 18.51
CA TYR A 312 6.60 21.98 19.81
C TYR A 312 7.01 20.50 19.74
N VAL A 313 7.25 19.90 20.90
CA VAL A 313 7.68 18.50 21.00
C VAL A 313 6.75 17.70 21.90
N LYS A 314 6.73 16.39 21.67
CA LYS A 314 6.13 15.42 22.59
C LYS A 314 6.85 15.49 23.94
N ALA A 315 6.08 15.66 25.02
CA ALA A 315 6.63 15.79 26.37
C ALA A 315 7.14 14.46 26.94
N ASP A 316 6.45 13.37 26.63
CA ASP A 316 6.71 12.02 27.12
C ASP A 316 6.33 10.95 26.08
N GLY A 317 6.31 9.69 26.51
CA GLY A 317 5.94 8.55 25.67
C GLY A 317 7.03 8.07 24.70
N PRO A 318 6.70 7.11 23.82
CA PRO A 318 7.63 6.52 22.86
C PRO A 318 8.24 7.52 21.87
N ALA A 319 7.59 8.66 21.67
CA ALA A 319 8.02 9.74 20.79
C ALA A 319 8.51 10.98 21.56
N ALA A 320 8.89 10.87 22.84
CA ALA A 320 9.37 12.00 23.63
C ALA A 320 10.50 12.78 22.92
N GLY A 321 10.37 14.11 22.88
CA GLY A 321 11.32 15.02 22.24
C GLY A 321 11.21 15.10 20.70
N ARG A 322 10.31 14.34 20.08
CA ARG A 322 10.01 14.45 18.63
C ARG A 322 9.08 15.65 18.35
N PRO A 323 9.19 16.34 17.19
CA PRO A 323 8.20 17.33 16.78
C PRO A 323 6.78 16.76 16.80
N ASN A 324 5.81 17.54 17.28
CA ASN A 324 4.41 17.11 17.22
C ASN A 324 3.87 17.18 15.79
N ILE A 325 2.93 16.29 15.51
CA ILE A 325 2.04 16.36 14.36
C ILE A 325 0.64 16.09 14.90
N ASP A 326 0.08 17.00 15.70
CA ASP A 326 -1.24 16.78 16.31
C ASP A 326 -2.34 17.33 15.43
N THR A 327 -2.14 18.51 14.86
CA THR A 327 -3.11 19.17 13.99
C THR A 327 -2.77 18.99 12.51
N ALA A 328 -3.75 19.26 11.64
CA ALA A 328 -3.50 19.30 10.19
C ALA A 328 -2.52 20.43 9.81
N ILE A 329 -2.48 21.52 10.59
CA ILE A 329 -1.50 22.60 10.42
C ILE A 329 -0.09 22.10 10.74
N ASP A 330 0.10 21.38 11.85
CA ASP A 330 1.42 20.79 12.18
C ASP A 330 1.92 19.88 11.03
N ALA A 331 1.02 19.09 10.44
CA ALA A 331 1.33 18.24 9.28
C ALA A 331 1.67 19.06 8.03
N ALA A 332 0.94 20.15 7.78
CA ALA A 332 1.22 21.05 6.67
C ALA A 332 2.59 21.72 6.82
N GLU A 333 2.94 22.17 8.03
CA GLU A 333 4.23 22.78 8.32
C GLU A 333 5.39 21.78 8.18
N VAL A 334 5.18 20.49 8.53
CA VAL A 334 6.14 19.42 8.23
C VAL A 334 6.41 19.33 6.73
N ILE A 335 5.37 19.37 5.90
CA ILE A 335 5.52 19.35 4.44
C ILE A 335 6.28 20.60 3.97
N LEU A 336 5.87 21.79 4.40
CA LEU A 336 6.48 23.06 3.99
C LEU A 336 7.95 23.18 4.38
N ALA A 337 8.31 22.70 5.58
CA ALA A 337 9.66 22.77 6.09
C ALA A 337 10.61 21.76 5.41
N LEU A 338 10.13 20.56 5.09
CA LEU A 338 10.98 19.47 4.56
C LEU A 338 11.10 19.44 3.03
N ALA A 339 10.17 20.06 2.31
CA ALA A 339 10.17 20.03 0.85
C ALA A 339 11.09 21.10 0.22
N PRO A 340 11.92 20.74 -0.78
CA PRO A 340 12.76 21.72 -1.49
C PRO A 340 11.94 22.76 -2.25
N GLU A 341 10.71 22.48 -2.63
CA GLU A 341 9.84 23.41 -3.36
C GLU A 341 9.41 24.62 -2.50
N THR A 342 9.41 24.48 -1.18
CA THR A 342 8.90 25.48 -0.23
C THR A 342 9.95 25.96 0.76
N ASN A 343 11.09 25.27 0.89
CA ASN A 343 12.19 25.66 1.74
C ASN A 343 13.47 25.86 0.93
N GLY A 344 13.87 27.13 0.77
CA GLY A 344 15.08 27.51 0.03
C GLY A 344 16.39 26.94 0.60
N GLN A 345 16.43 26.56 1.88
CA GLN A 345 17.59 25.87 2.46
C GLN A 345 17.70 24.42 1.99
N VAL A 346 16.57 23.75 1.80
CA VAL A 346 16.51 22.36 1.29
C VAL A 346 16.68 22.33 -0.23
N ALA A 347 16.31 23.41 -0.92
CA ALA A 347 16.46 23.55 -2.36
C ALA A 347 17.93 23.63 -2.84
N VAL A 348 18.85 24.09 -1.99
CA VAL A 348 20.28 24.35 -2.31
C VAL A 348 21.14 23.13 -2.06
#